data_AF-A0A355F9I4-F1
#
_entry.id   AF-A0A355F9I4-F1
#
_cell.length_a   1.000
_cell.length_b   1.000
_cell.length_c   1.000
_cell.angle_alpha   90.00
_cell.angle_beta   90.00
_cell.angle_gamma   90.00
#
_symmetry.space_group_name_H-M   'P 1'
#
loop_
_entity.id
_entity.type
_entity.pdbx_description
1 polymer ?
#
loop_
_entity_poly.entity_id
_entity_poly.type
_entity_poly.pdbx_seq_one_letter_code
_entity_poly.pdbx_strand_id
1 'polypeptide(L)'
;FTGDLTVTSRLGWTFLRGQQGDHGNLEREAMLTPLVVNGAGVLESNTLPGARLVDIYPTAAVLLGASLDDPGLAGLDGRVLPGVRPPQGGVATAVTR
;
A
#
# COMPACT_ATOMS: atom_id res chain seq x y z
N PHE A 1 -5.70 21.27 -2.40
CA PHE A 1 -5.23 22.61 -2.00
C PHE A 1 -4.00 22.41 -1.13
N THR A 2 -2.83 22.72 -1.65
CA THR A 2 -1.62 23.01 -0.87
C THR A 2 -1.45 24.52 -0.98
N GLY A 3 -1.22 25.22 0.14
CA GLY A 3 -1.17 26.68 0.17
C GLY A 3 -0.07 27.27 -0.71
N ASP A 4 0.02 28.60 -0.76
CA ASP A 4 0.97 29.33 -1.63
C ASP A 4 2.45 29.05 -1.29
N LEU A 5 2.72 28.52 -0.08
CA LEU A 5 4.06 28.17 0.40
C LEU A 5 4.06 26.78 1.04
N THR A 6 5.08 26.00 0.71
CA THR A 6 5.39 24.72 1.39
C THR A 6 6.78 24.83 2.02
N VAL A 7 6.89 24.49 3.30
CA VAL A 7 8.16 24.48 4.05
C VAL A 7 8.36 23.10 4.65
N THR A 8 9.55 22.54 4.49
CA THR A 8 9.90 21.18 4.97
C THR A 8 11.13 21.26 5.87
N SER A 9 11.16 20.45 6.92
CA SER A 9 12.33 20.34 7.79
C SER A 9 13.28 19.23 7.31
N ARG A 10 14.56 19.37 7.64
CA ARG A 10 15.55 18.29 7.48
C ARG A 10 15.23 17.14 8.43
N LEU A 11 15.67 15.92 8.10
CA LEU A 11 15.60 14.77 9.03
C LEU A 11 16.13 15.12 10.43
N GLY A 12 15.33 14.80 11.45
CA GLY A 12 15.63 15.09 12.86
C GLY A 12 15.33 16.53 13.31
N TRP A 13 14.86 17.39 12.42
CA TRP A 13 14.44 18.76 12.74
C TRP A 13 12.91 18.85 12.81
N THR A 14 12.40 19.64 13.76
CA THR A 14 10.98 19.93 13.91
C THR A 14 10.76 21.44 14.10
N PHE A 15 9.62 21.95 13.64
CA PHE A 15 9.21 23.33 13.90
C PHE A 15 8.57 23.49 15.29
N LEU A 16 8.26 22.38 15.97
CA LEU A 16 7.58 22.36 17.26
C LEU A 16 8.56 22.12 18.41
N ARG A 17 8.30 22.73 19.56
CA ARG A 17 9.10 22.49 20.78
C ARG A 17 8.49 21.35 21.60
N GLY A 18 9.34 20.53 22.21
CA GLY A 18 8.94 19.48 23.16
C GLY A 18 8.47 18.16 22.53
N GLN A 19 8.51 18.03 21.19
CA GLN A 19 8.18 16.78 20.51
C GLN A 19 9.39 15.84 20.49
N GLN A 20 9.15 14.57 20.81
CA GLN A 20 10.15 13.50 20.77
C GLN A 20 10.06 12.67 19.48
N GLY A 21 9.02 12.88 18.68
CA GLY A 21 8.80 12.24 17.39
C GLY A 21 7.89 13.11 16.53
N ASP A 22 8.07 13.02 15.22
CA ASP A 22 7.31 13.78 14.22
C ASP A 22 7.23 12.94 12.93
N HIS A 23 6.27 13.25 12.06
CA HIS A 23 6.07 12.55 10.77
C HIS A 23 5.74 13.55 9.66
N GLY A 24 5.89 13.16 8.39
CA GLY A 24 5.72 14.07 7.24
C GLY A 24 7.03 14.67 6.76
N ASN A 25 8.15 14.04 7.14
CA ASN A 25 9.44 14.29 6.52
C ASN A 25 9.41 13.86 5.04
N LEU A 26 10.25 14.47 4.20
CA LEU A 26 10.37 14.11 2.78
C LEU A 26 11.45 13.05 2.51
N GLU A 27 12.32 12.78 3.48
CA GLU A 27 13.37 11.76 3.39
C GLU A 27 12.74 10.37 3.46
N ARG A 28 13.12 9.51 2.52
CA ARG A 28 12.51 8.19 2.33
C ARG A 28 12.62 7.33 3.58
N GLU A 29 13.78 7.35 4.24
CA GLU A 29 14.13 6.49 5.36
C GLU A 29 13.23 6.76 6.59
N ALA A 30 12.77 8.00 6.75
CA ALA A 30 11.86 8.39 7.83
C ALA A 30 10.40 7.99 7.56
N MET A 31 10.08 7.63 6.32
CA MET A 31 8.72 7.37 5.85
C MET A 31 8.49 5.90 5.50
N LEU A 32 9.47 5.02 5.74
CA LEU A 32 9.29 3.59 5.56
C LEU A 32 8.45 2.99 6.69
N THR A 33 7.40 2.27 6.31
CA THR A 33 6.57 1.50 7.24
C THR A 33 6.65 0.02 6.90
N PRO A 34 6.77 -0.88 7.89
CA PRO A 34 6.71 -2.31 7.64
C PRO A 34 5.39 -2.71 6.97
N LEU A 35 5.46 -3.62 6.00
CA LEU A 35 4.29 -4.23 5.37
C LEU A 35 4.44 -5.76 5.44
N VAL A 36 3.43 -6.41 5.99
CA VAL A 36 3.33 -7.87 6.03
C VAL A 36 1.97 -8.26 5.46
N VAL A 37 1.97 -9.19 4.51
CA VAL A 37 0.75 -9.73 3.88
C VAL A 37 0.81 -11.24 3.99
N ASN A 38 -0.28 -11.85 4.45
CA ASN A 38 -0.42 -13.30 4.61
C ASN A 38 -1.87 -13.68 4.32
N GLY A 39 -2.08 -14.78 3.60
CA GLY A 39 -3.39 -15.38 3.40
C GLY A 39 -3.50 -16.12 2.07
N ALA A 40 -4.70 -16.61 1.79
CA ALA A 40 -5.01 -17.19 0.50
C ALA A 40 -4.73 -16.19 -0.63
N GLY A 41 -4.05 -16.64 -1.67
CA GLY A 41 -3.64 -15.79 -2.78
C GLY A 41 -2.29 -15.08 -2.58
N VAL A 42 -1.61 -15.25 -1.44
CA VAL A 42 -0.24 -14.75 -1.22
C VAL A 42 0.74 -15.92 -1.30
N LEU A 43 1.79 -15.80 -2.12
CA LEU A 43 2.85 -16.81 -2.20
C LEU A 43 3.70 -16.81 -0.92
N GLU A 44 4.10 -18.01 -0.48
CA GLU A 44 4.97 -18.18 0.69
C GLU A 44 6.36 -17.59 0.45
N SER A 45 6.96 -17.05 1.52
CA SER A 45 8.38 -16.67 1.59
C SER A 45 8.86 -15.65 0.56
N ASN A 46 7.99 -14.73 0.13
CA ASN A 46 8.38 -13.65 -0.76
C ASN A 46 8.85 -12.42 0.02
N THR A 47 10.14 -12.07 -0.06
CA THR A 47 10.64 -10.78 0.39
C THR A 47 10.47 -9.77 -0.74
N LEU A 48 9.66 -8.74 -0.49
CA LEU A 48 9.47 -7.68 -1.47
C LEU A 48 10.63 -6.67 -1.38
N PRO A 49 11.28 -6.32 -2.51
CA PRO A 49 12.38 -5.35 -2.52
C PRO A 49 11.92 -3.92 -2.20
N GLY A 50 10.60 -3.67 -2.24
CA GLY A 50 9.96 -2.43 -1.80
C GLY A 50 8.53 -2.34 -2.35
N ALA A 51 7.59 -1.93 -1.49
CA ALA A 51 6.20 -1.65 -1.86
C ALA A 51 5.93 -0.15 -1.69
N ARG A 52 5.18 0.45 -2.60
CA ARG A 52 4.64 1.81 -2.40
C ARG A 52 3.27 1.71 -1.76
N LEU A 53 2.88 2.75 -1.02
CA LEU A 53 1.53 2.80 -0.43
C LEU A 53 0.42 2.69 -1.49
N VAL A 54 0.64 3.27 -2.68
CA VAL A 54 -0.32 3.20 -3.80
C VAL A 54 -0.51 1.77 -4.34
N ASP A 55 0.43 0.86 -4.10
CA ASP A 55 0.35 -0.54 -4.52
C ASP A 55 -0.65 -1.34 -3.64
N ILE A 56 -1.02 -0.83 -2.47
CA ILE A 56 -1.93 -1.53 -1.53
C ILE A 56 -3.32 -1.72 -2.12
N TYR A 57 -3.89 -0.69 -2.76
CA TYR A 57 -5.23 -0.76 -3.32
C TYR A 57 -5.39 -1.83 -4.43
N PRO A 58 -4.60 -1.83 -5.52
CA PRO A 58 -4.71 -2.88 -6.54
C PRO A 58 -4.41 -4.27 -5.98
N THR A 59 -3.49 -4.38 -5.02
CA THR A 59 -3.20 -5.64 -4.33
C THR A 59 -4.40 -6.15 -3.54
N ALA A 60 -5.06 -5.28 -2.78
CA ALA A 60 -6.26 -5.62 -2.03
C ALA A 60 -7.40 -6.03 -2.96
N ALA A 61 -7.60 -5.34 -4.08
CA ALA A 61 -8.61 -5.70 -5.07
C ALA A 61 -8.44 -7.14 -5.58
N VAL A 62 -7.21 -7.53 -5.91
CA VAL A 62 -6.88 -8.89 -6.35
C VAL A 62 -7.12 -9.91 -5.23
N LEU A 63 -6.71 -9.61 -4.00
CA LEU A 63 -6.97 -10.46 -2.83
C LEU A 63 -8.48 -10.58 -2.51
N LEU A 64 -9.30 -9.63 -2.94
CA LEU A 64 -10.77 -9.69 -2.86
C LEU A 64 -11.41 -10.38 -4.07
N GLY A 65 -10.61 -10.90 -5.00
CA GLY A 65 -11.08 -11.71 -6.14
C GLY A 65 -11.13 -10.97 -7.48
N ALA A 66 -10.66 -9.72 -7.56
CA ALA A 66 -10.52 -9.05 -8.85
C ALA A 66 -9.52 -9.80 -9.74
N SER A 67 -9.81 -9.86 -11.04
CA SER A 67 -8.87 -10.41 -12.02
C SER A 67 -7.63 -9.51 -12.12
N LEU A 68 -6.47 -10.11 -12.38
CA LEU A 68 -5.25 -9.35 -12.73
C LEU A 68 -5.43 -8.57 -14.05
N ASP A 69 -6.32 -9.04 -14.91
CA ASP A 69 -6.65 -8.41 -16.19
C ASP A 69 -7.82 -7.43 -16.10
N ASP A 70 -8.28 -7.08 -14.90
CA ASP A 70 -9.37 -6.12 -14.70
C ASP A 70 -8.96 -4.74 -15.25
N PRO A 71 -9.69 -4.18 -16.24
CA PRO A 71 -9.36 -2.88 -16.82
C PRO A 71 -9.40 -1.73 -15.80
N GLY A 72 -10.14 -1.88 -14.70
CA GLY A 72 -10.15 -0.94 -13.59
C GLY A 72 -8.82 -0.84 -12.84
N LEU A 73 -7.97 -1.87 -12.93
CA LEU A 73 -6.62 -1.85 -12.35
C LEU A 73 -5.59 -1.19 -13.27
N ALA A 74 -5.80 -1.24 -14.58
CA ALA A 74 -4.84 -0.74 -15.58
C ALA A 74 -4.62 0.78 -15.52
N GLY A 75 -5.59 1.54 -15.00
CA GLY A 75 -5.51 3.00 -14.88
C GLY A 75 -4.87 3.51 -13.58
N LEU A 76 -4.48 2.62 -12.66
CA LEU A 76 -3.92 2.99 -11.38
C LEU A 76 -2.41 3.23 -11.48
N ASP A 77 -1.89 4.19 -10.71
CA ASP A 77 -0.42 4.34 -10.53
C ASP A 77 0.16 3.13 -9.79
N GLY A 78 -0.57 2.64 -8.79
CA GLY A 78 -0.22 1.44 -8.02
C GLY A 78 -0.22 0.16 -8.85
N ARG A 79 0.56 -0.83 -8.42
CA ARG A 79 0.61 -2.16 -9.03
C ARG A 79 0.33 -3.25 -7.99
N VAL A 80 -0.19 -4.38 -8.45
CA VAL A 80 -0.36 -5.56 -7.59
C VAL A 80 1.01 -6.03 -7.11
N LEU A 81 1.14 -6.30 -5.81
CA LEU A 81 2.39 -6.76 -5.24
C LEU A 81 2.81 -8.11 -5.85
N PRO A 82 4.13 -8.31 -6.12
CA PRO A 82 4.65 -9.58 -6.59
C PRO A 82 4.23 -10.75 -5.69
N GLY A 83 3.79 -11.84 -6.30
CA GLY A 83 3.35 -13.03 -5.57
C GLY A 83 1.95 -12.92 -4.95
N VAL A 84 1.17 -11.89 -5.30
CA VAL A 84 -0.26 -11.83 -5.02
C VAL A 84 -1.05 -12.29 -6.25
N ARG A 85 -2.04 -13.15 -6.01
CA ARG A 85 -2.98 -13.68 -6.99
C ARG A 85 -4.38 -13.74 -6.37
N PRO A 86 -5.45 -13.81 -7.19
CA PRO A 86 -6.79 -14.02 -6.67
C PRO A 86 -6.86 -15.28 -5.80
N PRO A 87 -7.57 -15.26 -4.66
CA PRO A 87 -7.78 -16.45 -3.85
C PRO A 87 -8.47 -17.53 -4.67
N GLN A 88 -7.91 -18.75 -4.67
CA GLN A 88 -8.56 -19.89 -5.32
C GLN A 88 -9.64 -20.44 -4.37
N GLY A 89 -10.92 -20.23 -4.71
CA GLY A 89 -12.06 -20.94 -4.11
C GLY A 89 -12.37 -20.59 -2.65
N GLY A 90 -13.11 -19.51 -2.44
CA GLY A 90 -14.13 -19.45 -1.39
C GLY A 90 -15.48 -19.51 -2.09
N VAL A 91 -16.32 -20.48 -1.75
CA VAL A 91 -17.69 -20.58 -2.29
C VAL A 91 -18.39 -19.24 -2.06
N ALA A 92 -18.66 -18.49 -3.13
CA ALA A 92 -19.62 -17.41 -3.08
C ALA A 92 -20.97 -18.06 -2.77
N THR A 93 -21.34 -18.11 -1.49
CA THR A 93 -22.72 -18.40 -1.13
C THR A 93 -23.51 -17.22 -1.65
N ALA A 94 -24.17 -17.42 -2.79
CA ALA A 94 -25.08 -16.45 -3.35
C ALA A 94 -26.13 -16.12 -2.28
N VAL A 95 -26.03 -14.93 -1.69
CA VAL A 95 -27.12 -14.38 -0.88
C VAL A 95 -28.17 -13.90 -1.88
N THR A 96 -29.09 -14.79 -2.24
CA THR A 96 -30.35 -14.40 -2.89
C THR A 96 -31.08 -13.44 -1.95
N ARG A 97 -31.31 -12.23 -2.43
CA ARG A 97 -32.26 -11.28 -1.84
C ARG A 97 -33.69 -11.77 -2.00
#